data_AF-A0A7S2V0H6-F1
#
_entry.id   AF-A0A7S2V0H6-F1
#
_cell.length_a   1.000
_cell.length_b   1.000
_cell.length_c   1.000
_cell.angle_alpha   90.00
_cell.angle_beta   90.00
_cell.angle_gamma   90.00
#
_symmetry.space_group_name_H-M   'P 1'
#
loop_
_entity.id
_entity.type
_entity.pdbx_description
1 polymer ?
#
loop_
_entity_poly.entity_id
_entity_poly.type
_entity_poly.pdbx_seq_one_letter_code
_entity_poly.pdbx_strand_id
1 'polypeptide(L)'
;SSSRCHIKCSAADEVPPHQFETLQLHAGFPDADPVTKAKTVPIYASTSYTFNDHTHGSNLFALKEFGYIYSRLHNPTTDVLENRIAACEGGVMAVATSSGHAAQFLAIMTIAQAGDNIVSSPYLYGGTYNQWKVTVPRLGIECRLASDDKAESLEALVDSKTKALYVETIGNPGYSVPD
;
A
#
# COMPACT_ATOMS: atom_id res chain seq x y z
N SER A 1 -36.84 -14.47 24.39
CA SER A 1 -36.81 -14.49 22.91
C SER A 1 -36.10 -13.24 22.43
N SER A 2 -34.79 -13.32 22.16
CA SER A 2 -34.01 -12.17 21.69
C SER A 2 -33.99 -12.14 20.17
N SER A 3 -34.64 -11.13 19.63
CA SER A 3 -34.66 -10.73 18.23
C SER A 3 -33.27 -10.24 17.80
N ARG A 4 -32.56 -11.04 17.00
CA ARG A 4 -31.37 -10.60 16.25
C ARG A 4 -31.83 -9.85 15.00
N CYS A 5 -31.48 -8.58 14.93
CA CYS A 5 -31.57 -7.75 13.75
C CYS A 5 -30.58 -8.29 12.71
N HIS A 6 -31.07 -8.97 11.68
CA HIS A 6 -30.29 -9.30 10.49
C HIS A 6 -30.30 -8.09 9.56
N ILE A 7 -29.21 -7.31 9.58
CA ILE A 7 -28.89 -6.40 8.48
C ILE A 7 -28.47 -7.29 7.31
N LYS A 8 -29.40 -7.52 6.38
CA LYS A 8 -29.06 -8.11 5.08
C LYS A 8 -28.32 -7.03 4.28
N CYS A 9 -26.99 -7.15 4.16
CA CYS A 9 -26.30 -6.56 3.02
C CYS A 9 -26.88 -7.21 1.76
N SER A 10 -27.58 -6.42 0.95
CA SER A 10 -27.97 -6.82 -0.39
C SER A 10 -26.70 -7.13 -1.16
N ALA A 11 -26.55 -8.37 -1.64
CA ALA A 11 -25.55 -8.71 -2.63
C ALA A 11 -25.78 -7.79 -3.83
N ALA A 12 -24.89 -6.82 -4.03
CA ALA A 12 -24.68 -6.29 -5.37
C ALA A 12 -24.21 -7.49 -6.20
N ASP A 13 -24.79 -7.67 -7.39
CA ASP A 13 -24.46 -8.74 -8.32
C ASP A 13 -22.93 -8.89 -8.40
N GLU A 14 -22.39 -9.96 -7.80
CA GLU A 14 -20.95 -10.23 -7.84
C GLU A 14 -20.60 -10.59 -9.28
N VAL A 15 -20.12 -9.58 -10.02
CA VAL A 15 -19.38 -9.81 -11.25
C VAL A 15 -18.26 -10.78 -10.88
N PRO A 16 -18.16 -11.96 -11.53
CA PRO A 16 -17.10 -12.91 -11.22
C PRO A 16 -15.76 -12.18 -11.33
N PRO A 17 -14.84 -12.39 -10.38
CA PRO A 17 -13.57 -11.67 -10.37
C PRO A 17 -12.92 -11.83 -11.73
N HIS A 18 -12.66 -10.69 -12.39
CA HIS A 18 -12.00 -10.69 -13.69
C HIS A 18 -10.66 -11.42 -13.58
N GLN A 19 -10.25 -12.11 -14.64
CA GLN A 19 -8.93 -12.73 -14.70
C GLN A 19 -7.83 -11.66 -14.55
N PHE A 20 -6.68 -12.06 -14.02
CA PHE A 20 -5.57 -11.15 -13.72
C PHE A 20 -5.15 -10.31 -14.93
N GLU A 21 -5.10 -10.90 -16.12
CA GLU A 21 -4.76 -10.24 -17.39
C GLU A 21 -5.78 -9.14 -17.76
N THR A 22 -7.05 -9.34 -17.41
CA THR A 22 -8.10 -8.34 -17.63
C THR A 22 -7.95 -7.18 -16.64
N LEU A 23 -7.61 -7.47 -15.38
CA LEU A 23 -7.37 -6.46 -14.34
C LEU A 23 -6.17 -5.58 -14.70
N GLN A 24 -5.07 -6.17 -15.20
CA GLN A 24 -3.89 -5.44 -15.65
C GLN A 24 -4.19 -4.37 -16.71
N LEU A 25 -5.20 -4.61 -17.55
CA LEU A 25 -5.59 -3.67 -18.61
C LEU A 25 -6.65 -2.66 -18.17
N HIS A 26 -7.63 -3.09 -17.38
CA HIS A 26 -8.86 -2.32 -17.18
C HIS A 26 -9.12 -1.84 -15.76
N ALA A 27 -8.51 -2.47 -14.74
CA ALA A 27 -8.74 -2.05 -13.36
C ALA A 27 -8.26 -0.60 -13.12
N GLY A 28 -8.98 0.11 -12.25
CA GLY A 28 -8.79 1.53 -11.98
C GLY A 28 -9.33 2.49 -13.05
N PHE A 29 -9.60 2.02 -14.28
CA PHE A 29 -10.18 2.85 -15.35
C PHE A 29 -11.01 2.00 -16.34
N PRO A 30 -12.11 1.37 -15.87
CA PRO A 30 -12.89 0.44 -16.70
C PRO A 30 -13.68 1.17 -17.79
N ASP A 31 -14.14 2.38 -17.51
CA ASP A 31 -14.92 3.20 -18.43
C ASP A 31 -14.03 4.15 -19.24
N ALA A 32 -14.64 4.96 -20.10
CA ALA A 32 -13.96 6.09 -20.73
C ALA A 32 -14.09 7.34 -19.87
N ASP A 33 -13.19 8.31 -20.05
CA ASP A 33 -13.26 9.61 -19.39
C ASP A 33 -14.68 10.21 -19.54
N PRO A 34 -15.37 10.56 -18.45
CA PRO A 34 -16.79 10.95 -18.53
C PRO A 34 -17.01 12.22 -19.34
N VAL A 35 -16.03 13.12 -19.39
CA VAL A 35 -16.10 14.44 -20.05
C VAL A 35 -15.81 14.34 -21.55
N THR A 36 -14.71 13.68 -21.93
CA THR A 36 -14.17 13.67 -23.30
C THR A 36 -14.37 12.34 -24.04
N LYS A 37 -14.77 11.29 -23.32
CA LYS A 37 -14.84 9.90 -23.81
C LYS A 37 -13.49 9.31 -24.23
N ALA A 38 -12.38 9.88 -23.75
CA ALA A 38 -11.06 9.29 -23.92
C ALA A 38 -10.98 7.90 -23.25
N LYS A 39 -10.56 6.86 -24.00
CA LYS A 39 -10.41 5.51 -23.46
C LYS A 39 -9.08 5.30 -22.71
N THR A 40 -8.05 6.05 -23.10
CA THR A 40 -6.76 6.07 -22.41
C THR A 40 -6.84 7.03 -21.24
N VAL A 41 -6.23 6.66 -20.11
CA VAL A 41 -6.12 7.50 -18.90
C VAL A 41 -5.44 8.83 -19.26
N PRO A 42 -6.09 9.98 -19.06
CA PRO A 42 -5.46 11.27 -19.26
C PRO A 42 -4.31 11.51 -18.25
N ILE A 43 -3.30 12.27 -18.67
CA ILE A 43 -2.17 12.64 -17.80
C ILE A 43 -2.52 13.95 -17.09
N TYR A 44 -2.79 13.88 -15.79
CA TYR A 44 -3.06 15.03 -14.93
C TYR A 44 -1.75 15.59 -14.35
N ALA A 45 -0.97 16.26 -15.21
CA ALA A 45 0.26 16.95 -14.82
C ALA A 45 0.01 18.30 -14.11
N SER A 46 -0.81 18.28 -13.07
CA SER A 46 -1.10 19.42 -12.19
C SER A 46 -0.59 19.17 -10.78
N THR A 47 -0.32 20.23 -10.03
CA THR A 47 0.06 20.16 -8.61
C THR A 47 -1.15 20.34 -7.69
N SER A 48 -2.12 21.16 -8.08
CA SER A 48 -3.31 21.51 -7.29
C SER A 48 -4.59 21.44 -8.11
N TYR A 49 -5.72 21.40 -7.40
CA TYR A 49 -7.06 21.30 -7.97
C TYR A 49 -7.95 22.41 -7.38
N THR A 50 -8.81 22.99 -8.23
CA THR A 50 -9.76 24.02 -7.83
C THR A 50 -10.98 23.42 -7.14
N PHE A 51 -11.62 24.20 -6.27
CA PHE A 51 -12.88 23.82 -5.64
C PHE A 51 -14.07 24.46 -6.35
N ASN A 52 -15.23 23.79 -6.31
CA ASN A 52 -16.49 24.35 -6.79
C ASN A 52 -16.87 25.59 -5.97
N ASP A 53 -16.69 25.53 -4.66
CA ASP A 53 -16.88 26.64 -3.71
C ASP A 53 -16.12 26.38 -2.39
N HIS A 54 -16.26 27.29 -1.41
CA HIS A 54 -15.62 27.18 -0.10
C HIS A 54 -16.11 25.99 0.74
N THR A 55 -17.38 25.58 0.56
CA THR A 55 -17.96 24.44 1.28
C THR A 55 -17.40 23.12 0.75
N HIS A 56 -17.31 22.97 -0.58
CA HIS A 56 -16.65 21.83 -1.22
C HIS A 56 -15.19 21.70 -0.75
N GLY A 57 -14.42 22.81 -0.75
CA GLY A 57 -13.06 22.79 -0.21
C GLY A 57 -13.00 22.32 1.26
N SER A 58 -13.87 22.85 2.13
CA SER A 58 -13.92 22.41 3.53
C SER A 58 -14.30 20.94 3.70
N ASN A 59 -15.17 20.40 2.84
CA ASN A 59 -15.58 18.99 2.91
C ASN A 59 -14.45 18.05 2.50
N LEU A 60 -13.70 18.38 1.45
CA LEU A 60 -12.54 17.59 1.01
C LEU A 60 -11.46 17.49 2.11
N PHE A 61 -11.09 18.60 2.75
CA PHE A 61 -10.10 18.59 3.84
C PHE A 61 -10.59 17.88 5.11
N ALA A 62 -11.91 17.87 5.34
CA ALA A 62 -12.52 17.17 6.46
C ALA A 62 -12.82 15.69 6.17
N LEU A 63 -12.42 15.18 4.99
CA LEU A 63 -12.71 13.82 4.51
C LEU A 63 -14.22 13.47 4.52
N LYS A 64 -15.08 14.49 4.32
CA LYS A 64 -16.53 14.32 4.19
C LYS A 64 -16.95 14.04 2.75
N GLU A 65 -16.09 14.37 1.80
CA GLU A 65 -16.28 14.19 0.38
C GLU A 65 -14.96 13.70 -0.22
N PHE A 66 -15.05 12.83 -1.23
CA PHE A 66 -13.88 12.34 -1.96
C PHE A 66 -13.55 13.28 -3.11
N GLY A 67 -12.27 13.59 -3.28
CA GLY A 67 -11.81 14.42 -4.37
C GLY A 67 -10.35 14.82 -4.22
N TYR A 68 -9.87 15.52 -5.24
CA TYR A 68 -8.47 15.90 -5.36
C TYR A 68 -8.24 17.29 -4.80
N ILE A 69 -7.17 17.45 -4.01
CA ILE A 69 -6.78 18.73 -3.40
C ILE A 69 -5.39 19.12 -3.91
N TYR A 70 -4.43 18.21 -3.76
CA TYR A 70 -3.02 18.45 -4.08
C TYR A 70 -2.33 17.13 -4.43
N SER A 71 -1.56 17.11 -5.53
CA SER A 71 -1.00 15.88 -6.13
C SER A 71 0.00 15.12 -5.24
N ARG A 72 0.56 15.77 -4.21
CA ARG A 72 1.37 15.08 -3.19
C ARG A 72 0.55 14.10 -2.34
N LEU A 73 -0.75 14.33 -2.21
CA LEU A 73 -1.66 13.47 -1.44
C LEU A 73 -2.37 12.48 -2.38
N HIS A 74 -2.90 12.99 -3.50
CA HIS A 74 -3.67 12.19 -4.43
C HIS A 74 -3.74 12.87 -5.81
N ASN A 75 -3.67 12.10 -6.89
CA ASN A 75 -3.68 12.58 -8.28
C ASN A 75 -4.47 11.59 -9.16
N PRO A 76 -5.35 12.02 -10.08
CA PRO A 76 -6.20 11.11 -10.83
C PRO A 76 -5.43 10.10 -11.70
N THR A 77 -4.28 10.48 -12.26
CA THR A 77 -3.46 9.53 -13.03
C THR A 77 -2.84 8.48 -12.12
N THR A 78 -2.35 8.90 -10.95
CA THR A 78 -1.78 8.01 -9.93
C THR A 78 -2.84 7.11 -9.31
N ASP A 79 -4.05 7.61 -9.08
CA ASP A 79 -5.17 6.88 -8.50
C ASP A 79 -5.56 5.66 -9.35
N VAL A 80 -5.52 5.79 -10.69
CA VAL A 80 -5.73 4.66 -11.59
C VAL A 80 -4.67 3.58 -11.39
N LEU A 81 -3.39 3.95 -11.22
CA LEU A 81 -2.31 3.00 -10.93
C LEU A 81 -2.55 2.31 -9.58
N GLU A 82 -2.86 3.07 -8.55
CA GLU A 82 -3.12 2.55 -7.20
C GLU A 82 -4.28 1.55 -7.18
N ASN A 83 -5.43 1.92 -7.75
CA ASN A 83 -6.59 1.05 -7.85
C ASN A 83 -6.31 -0.22 -8.67
N ARG A 84 -5.49 -0.11 -9.73
CA ARG A 84 -5.11 -1.25 -10.55
C ARG A 84 -4.20 -2.21 -9.80
N ILE A 85 -3.17 -1.72 -9.11
CA ILE A 85 -2.28 -2.55 -8.30
C ILE A 85 -3.06 -3.22 -7.18
N ALA A 86 -3.94 -2.49 -6.48
CA ALA A 86 -4.80 -3.06 -5.45
C ALA A 86 -5.65 -4.22 -5.98
N ALA A 87 -6.29 -4.05 -7.14
CA ALA A 87 -7.08 -5.11 -7.78
C ALA A 87 -6.23 -6.33 -8.18
N CYS A 88 -5.04 -6.10 -8.75
CA CYS A 88 -4.13 -7.18 -9.16
C CYS A 88 -3.58 -7.99 -7.98
N GLU A 89 -3.26 -7.33 -6.86
CA GLU A 89 -2.72 -7.97 -5.65
C GLU A 89 -3.81 -8.51 -4.71
N GLY A 90 -5.10 -8.26 -5.02
CA GLY A 90 -6.22 -8.57 -4.12
C GLY A 90 -6.22 -7.74 -2.83
N GLY A 91 -5.53 -6.59 -2.83
CA GLY A 91 -5.47 -5.66 -1.72
C GLY A 91 -6.69 -4.73 -1.66
N VAL A 92 -6.96 -4.17 -0.47
CA VAL A 92 -8.07 -3.22 -0.28
C VAL A 92 -7.78 -1.87 -0.93
N MET A 93 -6.53 -1.41 -0.85
CA MET A 93 -6.02 -0.16 -1.43
C MET A 93 -4.52 -0.30 -1.72
N ALA A 94 -3.98 0.58 -2.55
CA ALA A 94 -2.53 0.72 -2.77
C ALA A 94 -2.14 2.20 -2.71
N VAL A 95 -0.85 2.47 -2.51
CA VAL A 95 -0.27 3.81 -2.51
C VAL A 95 0.97 3.81 -3.40
N ALA A 96 1.00 4.66 -4.41
CA ALA A 96 2.15 4.85 -5.26
C ALA A 96 3.19 5.73 -4.56
N THR A 97 4.46 5.37 -4.70
CA THR A 97 5.57 6.11 -4.09
C THR A 97 6.66 6.38 -5.11
N SER A 98 7.61 7.25 -4.77
CA SER A 98 8.67 7.66 -5.69
C SER A 98 9.72 6.56 -5.95
N SER A 99 9.79 5.52 -5.11
CA SER A 99 10.70 4.38 -5.27
C SER A 99 10.30 3.20 -4.37
N GLY A 100 10.82 2.00 -4.65
CA GLY A 100 10.63 0.84 -3.76
C GLY A 100 11.14 1.09 -2.33
N HIS A 101 12.28 1.78 -2.16
CA HIS A 101 12.78 2.17 -0.84
C HIS A 101 11.85 3.13 -0.10
N ALA A 102 11.14 4.01 -0.81
CA ALA A 102 10.14 4.87 -0.21
C ALA A 102 8.91 4.06 0.23
N ALA A 103 8.47 3.10 -0.58
CA ALA A 103 7.34 2.21 -0.24
C ALA A 103 7.60 1.44 1.06
N GLN A 104 8.70 0.69 1.14
CA GLN A 104 9.00 -0.11 2.34
C GLN A 104 9.28 0.78 3.56
N PHE A 105 9.92 1.93 3.38
CA PHE A 105 10.15 2.87 4.47
C PHE A 105 8.84 3.43 5.03
N LEU A 106 7.94 3.91 4.17
CA LEU A 106 6.64 4.44 4.58
C LEU A 106 5.79 3.37 5.26
N ALA A 107 5.82 2.13 4.78
CA ALA A 107 5.12 1.01 5.41
C ALA A 107 5.59 0.81 6.86
N ILE A 108 6.90 0.77 7.11
CA ILE A 108 7.43 0.61 8.48
C ILE A 108 7.20 1.85 9.35
N MET A 109 7.45 3.05 8.85
CA MET A 109 7.27 4.29 9.63
C MET A 109 5.81 4.58 9.99
N THR A 110 4.86 3.99 9.27
CA THR A 110 3.42 4.13 9.58
C THR A 110 3.03 3.31 10.82
N ILE A 111 3.75 2.22 11.11
CA ILE A 111 3.37 1.24 12.16
C ILE A 111 4.36 1.15 13.32
N ALA A 112 5.57 1.70 13.16
CA ALA A 112 6.65 1.65 14.15
C ALA A 112 7.16 3.04 14.51
N GLN A 113 7.58 3.19 15.76
CA GLN A 113 8.16 4.41 16.31
C GLN A 113 9.39 4.11 17.17
N ALA A 114 10.10 5.16 17.63
CA ALA A 114 11.28 4.99 18.47
C ALA A 114 11.00 4.09 19.70
N GLY A 115 11.85 3.09 19.89
CA GLY A 115 11.73 2.06 20.92
C GLY A 115 11.02 0.77 20.48
N ASP A 116 10.42 0.74 19.28
CA ASP A 116 9.91 -0.47 18.64
C ASP A 116 10.99 -1.22 17.86
N ASN A 117 10.66 -2.44 17.40
CA ASN A 117 11.52 -3.22 16.52
C ASN A 117 10.76 -3.86 15.34
N ILE A 118 11.51 -4.20 14.29
CA ILE A 118 11.09 -5.10 13.22
C ILE A 118 12.05 -6.29 13.14
N VAL A 119 11.55 -7.44 12.72
CA VAL A 119 12.37 -8.62 12.44
C VAL A 119 12.43 -8.83 10.94
N SER A 120 13.60 -9.15 10.40
CA SER A 120 13.79 -9.36 8.96
C SER A 120 14.64 -10.58 8.68
N SER A 121 14.35 -11.24 7.54
CA SER A 121 15.29 -12.21 6.94
C SER A 121 16.64 -11.53 6.64
N PRO A 122 17.77 -12.27 6.68
CA PRO A 122 19.07 -11.74 6.28
C PRO A 122 19.25 -11.64 4.75
N TYR A 123 18.39 -12.28 3.95
CA TYR A 123 18.48 -12.31 2.49
C TYR A 123 17.70 -11.16 1.87
N LEU A 124 18.38 -10.03 1.69
CA LEU A 124 17.77 -8.77 1.29
C LEU A 124 18.51 -8.14 0.12
N TYR A 125 17.79 -7.36 -0.68
CA TYR A 125 18.43 -6.37 -1.54
C TYR A 125 19.39 -5.48 -0.74
N GLY A 126 20.60 -5.22 -1.25
CA GLY A 126 21.65 -4.52 -0.51
C GLY A 126 21.25 -3.12 -0.01
N GLY A 127 20.42 -2.40 -0.75
CA GLY A 127 19.86 -1.13 -0.31
C GLY A 127 18.87 -1.29 0.86
N THR A 128 18.07 -2.35 0.86
CA THR A 128 17.15 -2.70 1.97
C THR A 128 17.94 -3.07 3.20
N TYR A 129 18.97 -3.91 3.06
CA TYR A 129 19.89 -4.25 4.15
C TYR A 129 20.48 -2.98 4.81
N ASN A 130 20.98 -2.04 4.00
CA ASN A 130 21.52 -0.77 4.52
C ASN A 130 20.43 0.09 5.16
N GLN A 131 19.23 0.14 4.60
CA GLN A 131 18.12 0.89 5.19
C GLN A 131 17.76 0.34 6.58
N TRP A 132 17.74 -0.98 6.73
CA TRP A 132 17.47 -1.70 8.00
C TRP A 132 18.61 -1.61 9.01
N LYS A 133 19.86 -1.72 8.59
CA LYS A 133 21.02 -1.67 9.52
C LYS A 133 21.45 -0.27 9.91
N VAL A 134 21.20 0.73 9.07
CA VAL A 134 21.78 2.07 9.25
C VAL A 134 20.71 3.15 9.37
N THR A 135 19.78 3.24 8.42
CA THR A 135 18.83 4.37 8.38
C THR A 135 17.76 4.26 9.46
N VAL A 136 17.11 3.11 9.59
CA VAL A 136 16.00 2.89 10.54
C VAL A 136 16.46 2.95 12.00
N PRO A 137 17.61 2.36 12.40
CA PRO A 137 18.14 2.48 13.76
C PRO A 137 18.43 3.92 14.19
N ARG A 138 18.82 4.80 13.26
CA ARG A 138 19.02 6.23 13.55
C ARG A 138 17.73 6.97 13.90
N LEU A 139 16.57 6.42 13.55
CA LEU A 139 15.25 6.91 13.93
C LEU A 139 14.74 6.27 15.23
N GLY A 140 15.55 5.44 15.89
CA GLY A 140 15.23 4.79 17.16
C GLY A 140 14.44 3.49 17.02
N ILE A 141 14.27 2.95 15.81
CA ILE A 141 13.61 1.67 15.56
C ILE A 141 14.68 0.60 15.32
N GLU A 142 14.66 -0.48 16.08
CA GLU A 142 15.61 -1.57 15.90
C GLU A 142 15.20 -2.48 14.73
N CYS A 143 16.17 -2.90 13.90
CA CYS A 143 15.96 -4.01 12.96
C CYS A 143 16.79 -5.22 13.37
N ARG A 144 16.10 -6.30 13.75
CA ARG A 144 16.71 -7.59 14.13
C ARG A 144 16.75 -8.48 12.89
N LEU A 145 17.96 -8.86 12.47
CA LEU A 145 18.13 -9.81 11.37
C LEU A 145 18.18 -11.23 11.93
N ALA A 146 17.34 -12.11 11.38
CA ALA A 146 17.40 -13.55 11.65
C ALA A 146 18.68 -14.17 11.09
N SER A 147 19.05 -15.35 11.58
CA SER A 147 20.21 -16.10 11.09
C SER A 147 19.99 -16.72 9.71
N ASP A 148 18.74 -17.07 9.40
CA ASP A 148 18.27 -17.59 8.11
C ASP A 148 16.82 -17.13 7.88
N ASP A 149 16.14 -17.65 6.87
CA ASP A 149 14.75 -17.31 6.52
C ASP A 149 13.71 -18.32 7.02
N LYS A 150 14.07 -19.20 7.95
CA LYS A 150 13.12 -20.14 8.56
C LYS A 150 12.22 -19.42 9.55
N ALA A 151 10.95 -19.80 9.57
CA ALA A 151 9.95 -19.22 10.46
C ALA A 151 10.39 -19.21 11.94
N GLU A 152 11.02 -20.28 12.43
CA GLU A 152 11.46 -20.38 13.82
C GLU A 152 12.58 -19.38 14.17
N SER A 153 13.47 -19.10 13.21
CA SER A 153 14.55 -18.12 13.38
C SER A 153 14.02 -16.68 13.44
N LEU A 154 12.95 -16.38 12.70
CA LEU A 154 12.25 -15.10 12.79
C LEU A 154 11.46 -15.01 14.10
N GLU A 155 10.69 -16.04 14.45
CA GLU A 155 9.84 -16.09 15.65
C GLU A 155 10.66 -15.88 16.93
N ALA A 156 11.84 -16.48 17.03
CA ALA A 156 12.74 -16.33 18.18
C ALA A 156 13.18 -14.89 18.47
N LEU A 157 13.05 -13.97 17.49
CA LEU A 157 13.41 -12.56 17.64
C LEU A 157 12.21 -11.65 17.94
N VAL A 158 10.98 -12.20 17.90
CA VAL A 158 9.73 -11.46 18.13
C VAL A 158 9.53 -11.21 19.63
N ASP A 159 9.16 -9.98 19.97
CA ASP A 159 8.74 -9.61 21.32
C ASP A 159 7.49 -8.70 21.31
N SER A 160 7.08 -8.26 22.49
CA SER A 160 5.91 -7.38 22.65
C SER A 160 5.98 -6.03 21.91
N LYS A 161 7.15 -5.63 21.41
CA LYS A 161 7.40 -4.39 20.68
C LYS A 161 7.66 -4.61 19.18
N THR A 162 7.65 -5.85 18.70
CA THR A 162 7.81 -6.14 17.28
C THR A 162 6.58 -5.68 16.49
N LYS A 163 6.79 -4.89 15.44
CA LYS A 163 5.71 -4.31 14.61
C LYS A 163 5.55 -4.96 13.25
N ALA A 164 6.61 -5.61 12.74
CA ALA A 164 6.58 -6.26 11.44
C ALA A 164 7.61 -7.38 11.34
N LEU A 165 7.28 -8.36 10.50
CA LEU A 165 8.22 -9.30 9.90
C LEU A 165 8.44 -8.86 8.44
N TYR A 166 9.70 -8.82 8.00
CA TYR A 166 10.06 -8.44 6.64
C TYR A 166 10.83 -9.55 5.94
N VAL A 167 10.37 -9.94 4.75
CA VAL A 167 10.99 -10.98 3.92
C VAL A 167 10.94 -10.59 2.45
N GLU A 168 11.92 -11.05 1.68
CA GLU A 168 11.92 -11.00 0.21
C GLU A 168 11.90 -12.44 -0.30
N THR A 169 10.97 -12.75 -1.21
CA THR A 169 10.91 -14.08 -1.86
C THR A 169 11.75 -14.05 -3.14
N ILE A 170 12.47 -15.15 -3.39
CA ILE A 170 13.60 -15.22 -4.33
C ILE A 170 14.70 -14.24 -3.87
N GLY A 171 15.06 -14.35 -2.59
CA GLY A 171 16.01 -13.46 -1.93
C GLY A 171 17.41 -13.52 -2.53
N ASN A 172 18.05 -12.37 -2.72
CA ASN A 172 19.44 -12.27 -3.15
C ASN A 172 20.39 -12.60 -1.98
N PRO A 173 21.49 -13.36 -2.15
CA PRO A 173 22.00 -14.05 -3.35
C PRO A 173 21.61 -15.52 -3.49
N GLY A 174 20.81 -16.05 -2.56
CA GLY A 174 20.53 -17.49 -2.45
C GLY A 174 19.36 -17.98 -3.30
N TYR A 175 18.57 -17.09 -3.92
CA TYR A 175 17.25 -17.40 -4.49
C TYR A 175 16.34 -18.09 -3.48
N SER A 176 16.44 -17.68 -2.21
CA SER A 176 15.71 -18.33 -1.14
C SER A 176 14.22 -18.00 -1.20
N VAL A 177 13.38 -18.98 -0.84
CA VAL A 177 11.92 -18.84 -0.81
C VAL A 177 11.50 -19.14 0.63
N PRO A 178 11.18 -18.11 1.42
CA PRO A 178 10.66 -18.28 2.77
C PRO A 178 9.30 -19.00 2.73
N ASP A 179 9.06 -19.90 3.69
CA ASP A 179 7.80 -20.62 3.90
C ASP A 179 6.99 -19.97 5.03
#